data_AF-A0A9D8INB7-F1
#
_entry.id   AF-A0A9D8INB7-F1
#
_cell.length_a   1.000
_cell.length_b   1.000
_cell.length_c   1.000
_cell.angle_alpha   90.00
_cell.angle_beta   90.00
_cell.angle_gamma   90.00
#
_symmetry.space_group_name_H-M   'P 1'
#
loop_
_entity.id
_entity.type
_entity.pdbx_description
1 polymer ?
#
loop_
_entity_poly.entity_id
_entity_poly.type
_entity_poly.pdbx_seq_one_letter_code
_entity_poly.pdbx_strand_id
1 'polypeptide(L)'
;MTQSPSERVVDAFRRRFGVPPSVVASAPGRVNIVGEHVDYAGGVVLPMPIAERTAVAMSGIRDGQAAASERARSIAGTHGCEVESLDLEAFESAPAPARFEALPSDSPCAWLNAAIGPLRQLVEAGIAVPAVRAVIASDVPIGAGLSSSA
;
A
#
# COMPACT_ATOMS: atom_id res chain seq x y z
N MET A 1 -10.97 -6.15 -23.05
CA MET A 1 -9.93 -5.29 -22.46
C MET A 1 -9.90 -5.56 -20.98
N THR A 2 -8.74 -5.93 -20.43
CA THR A 2 -8.58 -6.15 -18.98
C THR A 2 -8.60 -4.80 -18.26
N GLN A 3 -9.34 -4.69 -17.15
CA GLN A 3 -9.38 -3.46 -16.34
C GLN A 3 -8.00 -3.10 -15.79
N SER A 4 -7.66 -1.81 -15.82
CA SER A 4 -6.44 -1.26 -15.23
C SER A 4 -6.45 -1.39 -13.69
N PRO A 5 -5.28 -1.39 -13.02
CA PRO A 5 -5.20 -1.45 -11.56
C PRO A 5 -6.02 -0.36 -10.87
N SER A 6 -6.02 0.86 -11.44
CA SER A 6 -6.77 2.00 -10.91
C SER A 6 -8.29 1.78 -10.94
N GLU A 7 -8.82 1.17 -12.00
CA GLU A 7 -10.24 0.80 -12.08
C GLU A 7 -10.57 -0.30 -11.07
N ARG A 8 -9.72 -1.32 -10.98
CA ARG A 8 -9.90 -2.44 -10.04
C ARG A 8 -9.95 -1.98 -8.59
N VAL A 9 -9.04 -1.07 -8.17
CA VAL A 9 -9.05 -0.57 -6.78
C VAL A 9 -10.29 0.26 -6.48
N VAL A 10 -10.80 1.06 -7.43
CA VAL A 10 -12.04 1.85 -7.21
C VAL A 10 -13.24 0.93 -7.02
N ASP A 11 -13.37 -0.06 -7.90
CA ASP A 11 -14.49 -1.01 -7.85
C ASP A 11 -14.42 -1.88 -6.59
N ALA A 12 -13.23 -2.39 -6.25
CA ALA A 12 -13.02 -3.15 -5.02
C ALA A 12 -13.24 -2.30 -3.77
N PHE A 13 -12.81 -1.04 -3.76
CA PHE A 13 -13.04 -0.11 -2.65
C PHE A 13 -14.53 0.12 -2.41
N ARG A 14 -15.30 0.39 -3.47
CA ARG A 14 -16.76 0.56 -3.38
C ARG A 14 -17.45 -0.69 -2.88
N ARG A 15 -17.06 -1.87 -3.40
CA ARG A 15 -17.61 -3.15 -2.93
C ARG A 15 -17.30 -3.41 -1.46
N ARG A 16 -16.09 -3.07 -1.00
CA ARG A 16 -15.64 -3.35 0.37
C ARG A 16 -16.23 -2.40 1.40
N PHE A 17 -16.29 -1.10 1.09
CA PHE A 17 -16.61 -0.06 2.08
C PHE A 17 -17.95 0.65 1.83
N GLY A 18 -18.65 0.33 0.73
CA GLY A 18 -19.95 0.93 0.40
C GLY A 18 -19.90 2.43 0.05
N VAL A 19 -18.71 3.04 0.03
CA VAL A 19 -18.46 4.45 -0.26
C VAL A 19 -17.40 4.60 -1.35
N PRO A 20 -17.40 5.70 -2.12
CA PRO A 20 -16.32 5.96 -3.06
C PRO A 20 -15.01 6.33 -2.33
N PRO A 21 -13.83 5.98 -2.89
CA PRO A 21 -12.56 6.47 -2.35
C PRO A 21 -12.47 7.99 -2.51
N SER A 22 -11.72 8.64 -1.61
CA SER A 22 -11.45 10.09 -1.68
C SER A 22 -10.26 10.41 -2.57
N VAL A 23 -9.31 9.46 -2.70
CA VAL A 23 -8.14 9.59 -3.57
C VAL A 23 -7.82 8.25 -4.21
N VAL A 24 -7.35 8.30 -5.45
CA VAL A 24 -6.72 7.16 -6.14
C VAL A 24 -5.35 7.61 -6.59
N ALA A 25 -4.32 6.86 -6.22
CA ALA A 25 -2.94 7.11 -6.63
C ALA A 25 -2.39 5.86 -7.35
N SER A 26 -1.39 6.06 -8.19
CA SER A 26 -0.73 4.95 -8.88
C SER A 26 0.73 5.27 -9.19
N ALA A 27 1.60 4.28 -9.03
CA ALA A 27 3.01 4.33 -9.36
C ALA A 27 3.36 3.25 -10.41
N PRO A 28 4.22 3.55 -11.41
CA PRO A 28 4.73 2.53 -12.32
C PRO A 28 5.75 1.63 -11.60
N GLY A 29 5.88 0.39 -12.05
CA GLY A 29 7.09 -0.39 -11.79
C GLY A 29 8.31 0.20 -12.52
N ARG A 30 9.49 -0.35 -12.28
CA ARG A 30 10.71 0.07 -13.00
C ARG A 30 11.65 -1.10 -13.28
N VAL A 31 12.38 -1.00 -14.39
CA VAL A 31 13.52 -1.85 -14.71
C VAL A 31 14.81 -1.01 -14.70
N ASN A 32 15.94 -1.59 -14.32
CA ASN A 32 17.22 -0.94 -14.61
C ASN A 32 17.70 -1.43 -15.99
N ILE A 33 18.02 -0.50 -16.87
CA ILE A 33 18.63 -0.80 -18.17
C ILE A 33 20.11 -1.19 -17.95
N VAL A 34 20.80 -0.43 -17.07
CA VAL A 34 22.19 -0.67 -16.64
C VAL A 34 22.32 -0.26 -15.17
N GLY A 35 23.26 -0.90 -14.47
CA GLY A 35 23.63 -0.53 -13.09
C GLY A 35 22.96 -1.39 -12.03
N GLU A 36 22.87 -2.70 -12.24
CA GLU A 36 22.44 -3.60 -11.17
C GLU A 36 23.53 -3.76 -10.10
N HIS A 37 23.12 -3.80 -8.83
CA HIS A 37 24.00 -3.99 -7.67
C HIS A 37 25.10 -2.93 -7.47
N VAL A 38 24.96 -1.74 -8.03
CA VAL A 38 25.93 -0.64 -7.85
C VAL A 38 25.34 0.55 -7.10
N ASP A 39 24.02 0.65 -6.99
CA ASP A 39 23.31 1.77 -6.36
C ASP A 39 23.69 1.92 -4.88
N TYR A 40 23.69 0.83 -4.11
CA TYR A 40 24.08 0.84 -2.70
C TYR A 40 25.57 1.15 -2.47
N ALA A 41 26.39 1.08 -3.51
CA ALA A 41 27.82 1.40 -3.47
C ALA A 41 28.12 2.83 -3.99
N GLY A 42 27.09 3.63 -4.27
CA GLY A 42 27.25 4.99 -4.83
C GLY A 42 27.56 5.02 -6.33
N GLY A 43 27.35 3.91 -7.04
CA GLY A 43 27.47 3.82 -8.49
C GLY A 43 26.31 4.48 -9.23
N VAL A 44 26.47 4.67 -10.54
CA VAL A 44 25.44 5.25 -11.41
C VAL A 44 24.52 4.16 -11.95
N VAL A 45 23.22 4.46 -12.01
CA VAL A 45 22.18 3.57 -12.55
C VAL A 45 21.38 4.27 -13.64
N LEU A 46 20.83 3.48 -14.57
CA LEU A 46 19.93 3.97 -15.62
C LEU A 46 18.57 3.24 -15.56
N PRO A 47 17.63 3.69 -14.69
CA PRO A 47 16.32 3.08 -14.58
C PRO A 47 15.32 3.65 -15.59
N MET A 48 14.29 2.87 -15.91
CA MET A 48 13.16 3.28 -16.73
C MET A 48 11.83 2.75 -16.15
N PRO A 49 10.77 3.58 -16.09
CA PRO A 49 9.45 3.12 -15.70
C PRO A 49 8.87 2.17 -16.76
N ILE A 50 8.14 1.14 -16.31
CA ILE A 50 7.41 0.20 -17.18
C ILE A 50 5.91 0.51 -17.20
N ALA A 51 5.17 -0.16 -18.08
CA ALA A 51 3.74 0.07 -18.25
C ALA A 51 2.91 -0.46 -17.09
N GLU A 52 3.38 -1.53 -16.44
CA GLU A 52 2.77 -2.17 -15.28
C GLU A 52 2.80 -1.23 -14.07
N ARG A 53 1.68 -1.19 -13.34
CA ARG A 53 1.49 -0.21 -12.26
C ARG A 53 0.95 -0.87 -10.99
N THR A 54 1.30 -0.29 -9.87
CA THR A 54 0.59 -0.43 -8.60
C THR A 54 -0.38 0.75 -8.46
N ALA A 55 -1.60 0.50 -8.03
CA ALA A 55 -2.60 1.51 -7.72
C ALA A 55 -3.11 1.32 -6.29
N VAL A 56 -3.49 2.43 -5.65
CA VAL A 56 -4.12 2.45 -4.34
C VAL A 56 -5.33 3.39 -4.36
N ALA A 57 -6.46 2.93 -3.85
CA ALA A 57 -7.64 3.75 -3.56
C ALA A 57 -7.74 3.95 -2.05
N MET A 58 -7.92 5.18 -1.57
CA MET A 58 -7.96 5.49 -0.14
C MET A 58 -9.06 6.48 0.24
N SER A 59 -9.53 6.40 1.49
CA SER A 59 -10.30 7.45 2.15
C SER A 59 -9.92 7.58 3.62
N GLY A 60 -10.02 8.79 4.17
CA GLY A 60 -9.99 8.97 5.63
C GLY A 60 -11.25 8.37 6.27
N ILE A 61 -11.11 7.89 7.49
CA ILE A 61 -12.23 7.43 8.33
C ILE A 61 -12.68 8.62 9.18
N ARG A 62 -13.94 9.05 9.03
CA ARG A 62 -14.53 10.14 9.84
C ARG A 62 -15.32 9.55 11.01
N ASP A 63 -15.40 10.29 12.10
CA ASP A 63 -16.22 9.92 13.26
C ASP A 63 -17.67 9.63 12.85
N GLY A 64 -18.19 8.47 13.27
CA GLY A 64 -19.54 8.00 12.96
C GLY A 64 -19.71 7.21 11.65
N GLN A 65 -18.65 7.11 10.82
CA GLN A 65 -18.64 6.30 9.58
C GLN A 65 -17.96 4.93 9.74
N ALA A 66 -17.42 4.65 10.93
CA ALA A 66 -16.76 3.40 11.26
C ALA A 66 -17.66 2.56 12.16
N ALA A 67 -17.90 1.29 11.81
CA ALA A 67 -18.20 0.29 12.82
C ALA A 67 -17.05 0.27 13.85
N ALA A 68 -17.28 -0.14 15.11
CA ALA A 68 -16.24 -0.17 16.13
C ALA A 68 -14.98 -0.97 15.69
N SER A 69 -15.15 -1.96 14.80
CA SER A 69 -14.08 -2.72 14.15
C SER A 69 -13.32 -1.95 13.04
N GLU A 70 -13.95 -0.97 12.39
CA GLU A 70 -13.34 -0.17 11.31
C GLU A 70 -12.55 1.04 11.81
N ARG A 71 -12.48 1.30 13.12
CA ARG A 71 -11.55 2.31 13.67
C ARG A 71 -10.09 1.85 13.57
N ALA A 72 -9.88 0.59 13.21
CA ALA A 72 -8.62 0.04 12.73
C ALA A 72 -8.23 0.63 11.36
N ARG A 73 -6.94 0.85 11.11
CA ARG A 73 -6.46 1.22 9.77
C ARG A 73 -6.59 -0.03 8.88
N SER A 74 -7.53 -0.04 7.94
CA SER A 74 -7.79 -1.22 7.10
C SER A 74 -7.08 -1.09 5.76
N ILE A 75 -6.11 -1.97 5.49
CA ILE A 75 -5.42 -2.07 4.20
C ILE A 75 -5.83 -3.40 3.56
N ALA A 76 -6.51 -3.35 2.42
CA ALA A 76 -6.84 -4.51 1.61
C ALA A 76 -5.99 -4.53 0.33
N GLY A 77 -5.66 -5.71 -0.17
CA GLY A 77 -4.73 -5.87 -1.27
C GLY A 77 -5.09 -7.05 -2.18
N THR A 78 -4.87 -6.90 -3.48
CA THR A 78 -5.13 -7.95 -4.49
C THR A 78 -3.90 -8.14 -5.36
N HIS A 79 -3.08 -9.14 -5.00
CA HIS A 79 -2.00 -9.63 -5.85
C HIS A 79 -1.93 -11.15 -5.72
N GLY A 80 -2.63 -11.89 -6.59
CA GLY A 80 -2.68 -13.37 -6.56
C GLY A 80 -3.31 -14.01 -5.30
N CYS A 81 -3.61 -13.23 -4.26
CA CYS A 81 -4.42 -13.55 -3.10
C CYS A 81 -5.51 -12.47 -2.98
N GLU A 82 -6.77 -12.90 -2.83
CA GLU A 82 -7.83 -12.04 -2.29
C GLU A 82 -7.56 -11.88 -0.79
N VAL A 83 -7.08 -10.71 -0.36
CA VAL A 83 -6.98 -10.41 1.07
C VAL A 83 -8.24 -9.67 1.48
N GLU A 84 -9.11 -10.35 2.23
CA GLU A 84 -10.11 -9.72 3.09
C GLU A 84 -9.39 -9.03 4.25
N SER A 85 -9.14 -7.73 4.12
CA SER A 85 -8.78 -6.77 5.20
C SER A 85 -7.67 -7.17 6.18
N LEU A 86 -6.57 -6.42 6.18
CA LEU A 86 -5.73 -6.30 7.37
C LEU A 86 -6.32 -5.19 8.26
N ASP A 87 -7.09 -5.57 9.28
CA ASP A 87 -7.46 -4.66 10.36
C ASP A 87 -6.22 -4.43 11.22
N LEU A 88 -5.55 -3.30 11.03
CA LEU A 88 -4.53 -2.84 11.98
C LEU A 88 -5.27 -2.41 13.25
N GLU A 89 -5.47 -3.37 14.17
CA GLU A 89 -6.23 -3.18 15.40
C GLU A 89 -5.86 -1.88 16.11
N ALA A 90 -6.91 -1.25 16.64
CA ALA A 90 -6.99 0.13 17.06
C ALA A 90 -5.91 0.58 18.06
N PHE A 91 -5.12 1.56 17.65
CA PHE A 91 -4.30 2.44 18.51
C PHE A 91 -5.19 3.48 19.24
N GLU A 92 -6.28 3.04 19.88
CA GLU A 92 -7.29 3.96 20.43
C GLU A 92 -6.85 4.71 21.69
N SER A 93 -5.70 4.44 22.32
CA SER A 93 -5.31 5.13 23.57
C SER A 93 -3.80 5.12 23.92
N ALA A 94 -2.89 5.20 22.96
CA ALA A 94 -1.46 5.25 23.28
C ALA A 94 -0.92 6.71 23.28
N PRO A 95 -0.45 7.26 24.41
CA PRO A 95 0.41 8.42 24.39
C PRO A 95 1.81 8.00 23.88
N ALA A 96 2.33 8.68 22.85
CA ALA A 96 3.62 8.44 22.18
C ALA A 96 3.67 7.21 21.23
N PRO A 97 4.51 7.25 20.18
CA PRO A 97 4.08 7.08 18.79
C PRO A 97 3.62 5.66 18.48
N ALA A 98 2.47 5.58 17.80
CA ALA A 98 1.89 4.35 17.29
C ALA A 98 2.92 3.57 16.45
N ARG A 99 3.30 2.37 16.91
CA ARG A 99 4.24 1.52 16.17
C ARG A 99 3.49 0.77 15.07
N PHE A 100 3.71 1.20 13.83
CA PHE A 100 3.47 0.36 12.67
C PHE A 100 4.49 -0.79 12.70
N GLU A 101 4.08 -1.96 13.20
CA GLU A 101 4.93 -3.16 13.17
C GLU A 101 4.89 -3.82 11.80
N ALA A 102 6.06 -4.24 11.31
CA ALA A 102 6.15 -4.99 10.08
C ALA A 102 5.57 -6.40 10.29
N LEU A 103 4.82 -6.88 9.30
CA LEU A 103 4.38 -8.27 9.27
C LEU A 103 5.59 -9.22 9.14
N PRO A 104 5.54 -10.41 9.75
CA PRO A 104 6.55 -11.45 9.57
C PRO A 104 6.82 -11.73 8.09
N SER A 105 8.07 -12.01 7.72
CA SER A 105 8.47 -12.22 6.32
C SER A 105 7.85 -13.46 5.67
N ASP A 106 7.47 -14.45 6.48
CA ASP A 106 6.77 -15.67 6.07
C ASP A 106 5.23 -15.48 6.02
N SER A 107 4.74 -14.30 6.39
CA SER A 107 3.33 -13.97 6.25
C SER A 107 2.93 -13.97 4.77
N PRO A 108 1.79 -14.56 4.39
CA PRO A 108 1.24 -14.44 3.03
C PRO A 108 0.94 -12.96 2.66
N CYS A 109 0.88 -12.08 3.66
CA CYS A 109 0.65 -10.64 3.50
C CYS A 109 1.92 -9.80 3.67
N ALA A 110 3.11 -10.40 3.77
CA ALA A 110 4.38 -9.67 3.99
C ALA A 110 4.63 -8.57 2.94
N TRP A 111 4.08 -8.70 1.74
CA TRP A 111 4.14 -7.69 0.68
C TRP A 111 3.50 -6.35 1.08
N LEU A 112 2.53 -6.35 2.02
CA LEU A 112 1.93 -5.12 2.57
C LEU A 112 2.94 -4.29 3.36
N ASN A 113 4.07 -4.86 3.78
CA ASN A 113 5.15 -4.10 4.43
C ASN A 113 5.67 -2.97 3.53
N ALA A 114 5.57 -3.10 2.20
CA ALA A 114 5.90 -2.03 1.27
C ALA A 114 4.99 -0.80 1.43
N ALA A 115 3.73 -0.98 1.82
CA ALA A 115 2.81 0.12 2.14
C ALA A 115 2.95 0.60 3.60
N ILE A 116 3.25 -0.31 4.54
CA ILE A 116 3.42 0.00 5.97
C ILE A 116 4.67 0.85 6.22
N GLY A 117 5.78 0.56 5.52
CA GLY A 117 7.06 1.26 5.69
C GLY A 117 6.97 2.78 5.50
N PRO A 118 6.44 3.29 4.38
CA PRO A 118 6.25 4.71 4.17
C PRO A 118 5.33 5.37 5.21
N LEU A 119 4.23 4.70 5.61
CA LEU A 119 3.34 5.21 6.66
C LEU A 119 4.06 5.34 8.01
N ARG A 120 4.93 4.38 8.34
CA ARG A 120 5.78 4.44 9.52
C ARG A 120 6.74 5.63 9.45
N GLN A 121 7.39 5.85 8.31
CA GLN A 121 8.31 7.00 8.14
C GLN A 121 7.60 8.34 8.34
N LEU A 122 6.35 8.49 7.87
CA LEU A 122 5.56 9.69 8.12
C LEU A 122 5.33 9.92 9.62
N VAL A 123 4.97 8.87 10.36
CA VAL A 123 4.78 8.96 11.81
C VAL A 123 6.07 9.25 12.56
N GLU A 124 7.19 8.62 12.18
CA GLU A 124 8.51 8.88 12.75
C GLU A 124 8.98 10.32 12.48
N ALA A 125 8.58 10.91 11.36
CA ALA A 125 8.78 12.32 11.03
C ALA A 125 7.83 13.28 11.79
N GLY A 126 6.96 12.78 12.67
CA GLY A 126 6.00 13.58 13.44
C GLY A 126 4.76 13.99 12.65
N ILE A 127 4.53 13.41 11.46
CA ILE A 127 3.33 13.69 10.64
C ILE A 127 2.19 12.81 11.14
N ALA A 128 1.10 13.44 11.58
CA ALA A 128 -0.10 12.73 12.00
C ALA A 128 -0.77 12.05 10.78
N VAL A 129 -0.78 10.72 10.77
CA VAL A 129 -1.50 9.94 9.76
C VAL A 129 -2.86 9.52 10.33
N PRO A 130 -4.00 9.99 9.80
CA PRO A 130 -5.32 9.60 10.29
C PRO A 130 -5.62 8.12 10.00
N ALA A 131 -6.68 7.59 10.62
CA ALA A 131 -7.21 6.29 10.22
C ALA A 131 -7.68 6.34 8.76
N VAL A 132 -7.30 5.33 7.97
CA VAL A 132 -7.60 5.26 6.54
C VAL A 132 -8.15 3.89 6.16
N ARG A 133 -9.05 3.90 5.18
CA ARG A 133 -9.42 2.73 4.38
C ARG A 133 -8.54 2.74 3.14
N ALA A 134 -7.93 1.62 2.77
CA ALA A 134 -7.11 1.51 1.56
C ALA A 134 -7.36 0.19 0.82
N VAL A 135 -7.37 0.24 -0.52
CA VAL A 135 -7.34 -0.94 -1.41
C VAL A 135 -6.18 -0.80 -2.37
N ILE A 136 -5.33 -1.82 -2.45
CA ILE A 136 -4.17 -1.88 -3.34
C ILE A 136 -4.38 -2.98 -4.39
N ALA A 137 -4.07 -2.67 -5.65
CA ALA A 137 -3.97 -3.65 -6.72
C ALA A 137 -2.75 -3.31 -7.58
N SER A 138 -2.07 -4.32 -8.11
CA SER A 138 -0.95 -4.08 -9.01
C SER A 138 -0.95 -5.08 -10.16
N ASP A 139 -0.33 -4.68 -11.26
CA ASP A 139 0.02 -5.57 -12.38
C ASP A 139 1.54 -5.76 -12.49
N VAL A 140 2.33 -5.19 -11.57
CA VAL A 140 3.79 -5.37 -11.57
C VAL A 140 4.11 -6.81 -11.14
N PRO A 141 4.85 -7.59 -11.95
CA PRO A 141 5.14 -8.98 -11.63
C PRO A 141 6.10 -9.10 -10.44
N ILE A 142 5.77 -9.99 -9.50
CA ILE A 142 6.61 -10.29 -8.34
C ILE A 142 7.86 -11.06 -8.78
N GLY A 143 9.02 -10.71 -8.22
CA GLY A 143 10.26 -11.49 -8.39
C GLY A 143 10.98 -11.31 -9.74
N ALA A 144 10.53 -10.39 -10.60
CA ALA A 144 11.12 -10.16 -11.92
C ALA A 144 12.35 -9.23 -11.93
N GLY A 145 12.93 -8.89 -10.77
CA GLY A 145 13.92 -7.80 -10.65
C GLY A 145 13.34 -6.39 -10.93
N LEU A 146 12.07 -6.35 -11.29
CA LEU A 146 11.25 -5.16 -11.42
C LEU A 146 10.82 -4.76 -10.02
N SER A 147 11.45 -3.75 -9.43
CA SER A 147 11.02 -3.26 -8.13
C SER A 147 9.54 -2.90 -8.22
N SER A 148 8.73 -3.59 -7.41
CA SER A 148 7.29 -3.41 -7.34
C SER A 148 7.02 -2.11 -6.58
N SER A 149 7.11 -0.99 -7.30
CA SER A 149 6.85 0.37 -6.79
C SER A 149 7.59 0.69 -5.48
N ALA A 150 8.76 1.32 -5.57
CA ALA A 150 9.32 2.04 -4.43
C ALA A 150 8.27 2.98 -3.80
#